data_AF-A0A1B2EDS1-F1
#
_entry.id   AF-A0A1B2EDS1-F1
#
_cell.length_a   1.000
_cell.length_b   1.000
_cell.length_c   1.000
_cell.angle_alpha   90.00
_cell.angle_beta   90.00
_cell.angle_gamma   90.00
#
_symmetry.space_group_name_H-M   'P 1'
#
loop_
_entity.id
_entity.type
_entity.pdbx_description
1 polymer ?
#
loop_
_entity_poly.entity_id
_entity_poly.type
_entity_poly.pdbx_seq_one_letter_code
_entity_poly.pdbx_strand_id
1 'polypeptide(L)' 'MYPPELLPLVQSLLATVADIDFEHESDVETVRNSSADEWLKQTTIRKLQECHRERRMPYVQQLESLQRRLRALAA' A
#
# COMPACT_ATOMS: atom_id res chain seq x y z
N MET A 1 -2.47 19.72 -9.85
CA MET A 1 -1.89 20.01 -8.51
C MET A 1 -3.02 19.95 -7.50
N TYR A 2 -2.83 19.34 -6.32
CA TYR A 2 -3.88 19.23 -5.30
C TYR A 2 -4.17 20.60 -4.67
N PRO A 3 -5.44 20.92 -4.32
CA PRO A 3 -5.75 22.11 -3.53
C PRO A 3 -4.96 22.11 -2.21
N PRO A 4 -4.44 23.27 -1.75
CA PRO A 4 -3.63 23.35 -0.54
C PRO A 4 -4.31 22.76 0.70
N GLU A 5 -5.64 22.86 0.78
CA GLU A 5 -6.45 22.37 1.90
C GLU A 5 -6.54 20.85 1.95
N LEU A 6 -6.35 20.19 0.80
CA LEU A 6 -6.38 18.73 0.66
C LEU A 6 -4.98 18.12 0.70
N LEU A 7 -3.92 18.94 0.56
CA LEU A 7 -2.56 18.46 0.51
C LEU A 7 -2.15 17.65 1.76
N PRO A 8 -2.48 18.05 3.01
CA PRO A 8 -2.15 17.25 4.19
C PRO A 8 -2.81 15.86 4.18
N LEU A 9 -4.07 15.79 3.74
CA LEU A 9 -4.80 14.52 3.64
C LEU A 9 -4.17 13.61 2.58
N VAL A 10 -3.85 14.16 1.40
CA VAL A 10 -3.19 13.42 0.31
C VAL A 10 -1.83 12.88 0.77
N GLN A 11 -1.03 13.72 1.42
CA GLN A 11 0.28 13.33 1.93
C GLN A 11 0.17 12.23 2.99
N SER A 12 -0.80 12.34 3.90
CA SER A 12 -1.06 11.28 4.89
C SER A 12 -1.44 9.96 4.23
N LEU A 13 -2.35 9.97 3.24
CA LEU A 13 -2.74 8.76 2.51
C LEU A 13 -1.58 8.13 1.75
N LEU A 14 -0.75 8.95 1.09
CA LEU A 14 0.44 8.48 0.38
C LEU A 14 1.48 7.91 1.33
N ALA A 15 1.71 8.57 2.48
CA ALA A 15 2.61 8.07 3.51
C ALA A 15 2.15 6.70 4.02
N THR A 16 0.87 6.56 4.36
CA THR A 16 0.32 5.26 4.80
C THR A 16 0.46 4.16 3.75
N VAL A 17 0.27 4.46 2.46
CA VAL A 17 0.50 3.48 1.40
C VAL A 17 1.98 3.10 1.30
N ALA A 18 2.88 4.08 1.38
CA ALA A 18 4.32 3.85 1.34
C ALA A 18 4.81 3.01 2.53
N ASP A 19 4.28 3.26 3.73
CA ASP A 19 4.59 2.46 4.93
C ASP A 19 4.14 1.01 4.76
N ILE A 20 2.93 0.77 4.24
CA ILE A 20 2.41 -0.59 3.95
C ILE A 20 3.25 -1.30 2.89
N ASP A 21 3.65 -0.58 1.84
CA ASP A 21 4.50 -1.12 0.76
C ASP A 21 5.88 -1.49 1.31
N PHE A 22 6.49 -0.64 2.14
CA PHE A 22 7.78 -0.90 2.79
C PHE A 22 7.74 -2.07 3.77
N GLU A 23 6.74 -2.14 4.63
CA GLU A 23 6.56 -3.27 5.57
C GLU A 23 6.46 -4.60 4.81
N HIS A 24 5.67 -4.65 3.74
CA HIS A 24 5.54 -5.86 2.93
C HIS A 24 6.87 -6.30 2.31
N GLU A 25 7.61 -5.37 1.71
CA GLU A 25 8.92 -5.65 1.11
C GLU A 25 9.90 -6.20 2.16
N SER A 26 9.93 -5.57 3.34
CA SER A 26 10.79 -6.00 4.45
C SER A 26 10.44 -7.39 4.99
N ASP A 27 9.14 -7.68 5.15
CA ASP A 27 8.66 -8.99 5.60
C ASP A 27 9.00 -10.10 4.59
N VAL A 28 8.82 -9.83 3.29
CA VAL A 28 9.16 -10.76 2.22
C VAL A 28 10.66 -11.03 2.19
N GLU A 29 11.49 -9.99 2.30
CA GLU A 29 12.93 -10.13 2.38
C GLU A 29 13.36 -10.97 3.58
N THR A 30 12.78 -10.72 4.75
CA THR A 30 13.03 -11.49 5.97
C THR A 30 12.73 -12.98 5.78
N VAL A 31 11.57 -13.31 5.18
CA VAL A 31 11.21 -14.72 4.90
C VAL A 31 12.16 -15.35 3.89
N ARG A 32 12.52 -14.64 2.82
CA ARG A 32 13.45 -15.14 1.78
C ARG A 32 14.81 -15.48 2.38
N ASN A 33 15.33 -14.62 3.27
CA ASN A 33 16.63 -14.76 3.90
C ASN A 33 16.66 -15.72 5.09
N SER A 34 15.51 -16.25 5.53
CA SER A 34 15.45 -17.23 6.62
C SER A 34 16.03 -18.60 6.23
N SER A 35 16.32 -19.44 7.22
CA SER A 35 16.76 -20.83 7.03
C SER A 35 15.61 -21.84 6.90
N ALA A 36 14.36 -21.37 6.81
CA ALA A 36 13.19 -22.25 6.68
C ALA A 36 13.16 -23.01 5.34
N ASP A 37 12.41 -24.11 5.31
CA ASP A 37 12.18 -24.85 4.07
C ASP A 37 11.53 -23.99 2.99
N GLU A 38 11.91 -24.21 1.74
CA GLU A 38 11.45 -23.40 0.60
C GLU A 38 9.93 -23.43 0.45
N TRP A 39 9.28 -24.57 0.64
CA TRP A 39 7.82 -24.68 0.55
C TRP A 39 7.12 -23.84 1.63
N LEU A 40 7.70 -23.73 2.82
CA LEU A 40 7.19 -22.92 3.91
C LEU A 40 7.40 -21.43 3.65
N LYS A 41 8.56 -21.05 3.08
CA LYS A 41 8.81 -19.68 2.61
C LYS A 41 7.77 -19.24 1.59
N GLN A 42 7.54 -20.03 0.54
CA GLN A 42 6.59 -19.71 -0.51
C GLN A 42 5.15 -19.58 0.03
N THR A 43 4.75 -20.49 0.92
CA THR A 43 3.44 -20.42 1.59
C THR A 43 3.29 -19.14 2.41
N THR A 44 4.35 -18.75 3.12
CA THR A 44 4.34 -17.54 3.95
C THR A 44 4.33 -16.27 3.11
N ILE A 45 5.15 -16.19 2.05
CA ILE A 45 5.18 -15.07 1.11
C ILE A 45 3.82 -14.85 0.46
N ARG A 46 3.11 -15.93 0.07
CA ARG A 46 1.76 -15.81 -0.49
C ARG A 46 0.77 -15.17 0.50
N LYS A 47 0.83 -15.56 1.78
CA LYS A 47 0.01 -14.93 2.82
C LYS A 47 0.37 -13.45 3.03
N LEU A 48 1.66 -13.11 2.99
CA LEU A 48 2.12 -11.72 3.07
C LEU A 48 1.60 -10.88 1.90
N GLN A 49 1.54 -11.44 0.68
CA GLN A 49 0.98 -10.77 -0.50
C GLN A 49 -0.53 -10.53 -0.36
N GLU A 50 -1.27 -11.52 0.14
CA GLU A 50 -2.72 -11.39 0.38
C GLU A 50 -2.98 -10.29 1.43
N CYS A 51 -2.27 -10.33 2.56
CA CYS A 51 -2.36 -9.33 3.62
C CYS A 51 -1.98 -7.92 3.12
N HIS A 52 -0.89 -7.79 2.36
CA HIS A 52 -0.47 -6.52 1.76
C HIS A 52 -1.57 -5.93 0.88
N ARG A 53 -2.15 -6.74 -0.01
CA ARG A 53 -3.25 -6.31 -0.87
C ARG A 53 -4.46 -5.82 -0.07
N GLU A 54 -4.86 -6.57 0.95
CA GLU A 54 -6.00 -6.24 1.81
C GLU A 54 -5.76 -4.93 2.57
N ARG A 55 -4.56 -4.75 3.15
CA ARG A 55 -4.19 -3.53 3.89
C ARG A 55 -4.09 -2.31 2.98
N ARG A 56 -3.54 -2.47 1.78
CA ARG A 56 -3.28 -1.38 0.83
C ARG A 56 -4.54 -0.88 0.12
N MET A 57 -5.46 -1.78 -0.21
CA MET A 57 -6.61 -1.50 -1.07
C MET A 57 -7.49 -0.32 -0.61
N PRO A 58 -7.87 -0.18 0.67
CA PRO A 58 -8.74 0.92 1.11
C PRO A 58 -8.14 2.30 0.86
N TYR A 59 -6.82 2.45 1.06
CA TYR A 59 -6.14 3.74 0.89
C TYR A 59 -5.98 4.11 -0.58
N VAL A 60 -5.70 3.13 -1.44
CA VAL A 60 -5.67 3.31 -2.90
C VAL A 60 -7.04 3.75 -3.41
N GLN A 61 -8.12 3.10 -2.96
CA GLN A 61 -9.49 3.47 -3.33
C GLN A 61 -9.85 4.90 -2.89
N GLN A 62 -9.39 5.32 -1.71
CA GLN A 62 -9.57 6.69 -1.24
C GLN A 62 -8.82 7.71 -2.12
N LEU A 63 -7.57 7.44 -2.48
CA LEU A 63 -6.78 8.26 -3.40
C LEU A 63 -7.46 8.39 -4.78
N GLU A 64 -7.92 7.27 -5.34
CA GLU A 64 -8.65 7.26 -6.62
C GLU A 64 -9.97 8.04 -6.56
N SER A 65 -10.72 7.91 -5.46
CA SER A 65 -11.96 8.65 -5.23
C SER A 65 -11.70 10.16 -5.16
N LEU A 66 -10.67 10.56 -4.42
CA LEU A 66 -10.24 11.96 -4.30
C LEU A 66 -9.82 12.52 -5.66
N GLN A 67 -9.02 11.76 -6.42
CA GLN A 67 -8.57 12.18 -7.74
C GLN A 67 -9.73 12.33 -8.74
N ARG A 68 -10.73 11.44 -8.68
CA ARG A 68 -11.96 11.55 -9.50
C ARG A 68 -12.76 12.82 -9.17
N ARG A 69 -12.95 13.13 -7.89
CA ARG A 69 -13.66 14.34 -7.45
C ARG A 69 -12.95 15.61 -7.92
N LEU A 70 -11.62 15.65 -7.81
CA LEU A 70 -10.83 16.79 -8.27
C LEU A 70 -10.91 17.00 -9.78
N ARG A 71 -10.89 15.92 -10.57
CA ARG A 71 -11.09 16.01 -12.02
C ARG A 71 -12.48 16.53 -12.37
N ALA A 72 -13.52 16.10 -11.65
CA ALA A 72 -14.88 16.56 -11.87
C ALA A 72 -15.08 18.05 -11.52
N LEU A 73 -14.34 18.59 -10.55
CA LEU A 73 -14.38 20.01 -10.19
C LEU A 73 -13.59 20.90 -11.15
N ALA A 74 -12.67 20.32 -11.93
CA ALA A 74 -11.82 21.04 -12.88
C ALA A 74 -12.35 21.00 -14.33
N ALA A 75 -13.47 20.30 -14.57
CA ALA A 75 -14.14 20.17 -15.86
C ALA A 75 -15.32 21.14 -15.96
#